data_AF-A0A848WW40-F1
#
_entry.id   AF-A0A848WW40-F1
#
_cell.length_a   1.000
_cell.length_b   1.000
_cell.length_c   1.000
_cell.angle_alpha   90.00
_cell.angle_beta   90.00
_cell.angle_gamma   90.00
#
_symmetry.space_group_name_H-M   'P 1'
#
loop_
_entity.id
_entity.type
_entity.pdbx_description
1 polymer ?
#
loop_
_entity_poly.entity_id
_entity_poly.type
_entity_poly.pdbx_seq_one_letter_code
_entity_poly.pdbx_strand_id
1 'polypeptide(L)'
;SVITAVGMAEQIEIMIAAVVIAVICMMFFAGPVGRFVAAHPTVQILALSFLILIGVTLIADGLDLHIPKGYIYFAMAFSLGVQMLNLKATKNRQPANEP
;
A
#
# COMPACT_ATOMS: atom_id res chain seq x y z
N SER A 1 10.65 -10.46 3.01
CA SER A 1 10.09 -9.19 2.53
C SER A 1 10.81 -8.85 1.23
N VAL A 2 10.23 -8.02 0.35
CA VAL A 2 10.92 -7.59 -0.89
C VAL A 2 12.32 -7.07 -0.57
N ILE A 3 12.46 -6.23 0.46
CA ILE A 3 13.76 -5.70 0.91
C ILE A 3 14.71 -6.80 1.42
N THR A 4 14.21 -7.84 2.10
CA THR A 4 15.04 -8.98 2.54
C THR A 4 15.46 -9.88 1.38
N ALA A 5 14.59 -10.09 0.38
CA ALA A 5 14.91 -10.88 -0.81
C ALA A 5 15.87 -10.13 -1.75
N VAL A 6 15.73 -8.80 -1.81
CA VAL A 6 16.63 -7.86 -2.49
C VAL A 6 18.00 -7.83 -1.81
N GLY A 7 18.05 -7.76 -0.48
CA GLY A 7 19.30 -7.77 0.29
C GLY A 7 20.02 -9.11 0.39
N MET A 8 19.37 -10.22 0.02
CA MET A 8 19.98 -11.57 -0.05
C MET A 8 20.35 -11.98 -1.48
N ALA A 9 20.06 -11.16 -2.48
CA ALA A 9 20.42 -11.46 -3.87
C ALA A 9 21.92 -11.20 -4.08
N GLU A 10 22.65 -12.23 -4.51
CA GLU A 10 24.10 -12.13 -4.76
C GLU A 10 24.44 -11.25 -5.98
N GLN A 11 23.46 -10.97 -6.84
CA GLN A 11 23.63 -10.25 -8.10
C GLN A 11 23.14 -8.80 -7.98
N ILE A 12 24.04 -7.92 -7.54
CA ILE A 12 23.80 -6.49 -7.35
C ILE A 12 23.27 -5.83 -8.64
N GLU A 13 23.77 -6.25 -9.81
CA GLU A 13 23.35 -5.72 -11.11
C GLU A 13 21.84 -5.92 -11.37
N ILE A 14 21.32 -7.11 -11.08
CA ILE A 14 19.90 -7.43 -11.24
C ILE A 14 19.04 -6.62 -10.26
N MET A 15 19.54 -6.47 -9.03
CA MET A 15 18.87 -5.68 -8.00
C MET A 15 18.69 -4.23 -8.43
N ILE A 16 19.77 -3.60 -8.92
CA ILE A 16 19.75 -2.22 -9.42
C ILE A 16 18.76 -2.11 -10.58
N ALA A 17 18.83 -3.02 -11.56
CA ALA A 17 17.92 -3.03 -12.70
C ALA A 17 16.45 -3.12 -12.25
N ALA A 18 16.13 -4.01 -11.31
CA ALA A 18 14.77 -4.18 -10.79
C ALA A 18 14.23 -2.93 -10.10
N VAL A 19 15.05 -2.27 -9.26
CA VAL A 19 14.67 -1.03 -8.58
C VAL A 19 14.45 0.11 -9.57
N VAL A 20 15.35 0.28 -10.55
CA VAL A 20 15.22 1.32 -11.57
C VAL A 20 13.94 1.11 -12.40
N ILE A 21 13.67 -0.12 -12.84
CA ILE A 21 12.44 -0.45 -13.57
C ILE A 21 11.20 -0.16 -12.71
N ALA A 22 11.23 -0.53 -11.43
CA ALA A 22 10.12 -0.28 -10.51
C ALA A 22 9.86 1.22 -10.33
N VAL A 23 10.91 2.04 -10.14
CA VAL A 23 10.78 3.51 -9.98
C VAL A 23 10.24 4.15 -11.26
N ILE A 24 10.75 3.76 -12.44
CA ILE A 24 10.24 4.25 -13.73
C ILE A 24 8.74 3.94 -13.86
N CYS A 25 8.35 2.71 -13.53
CA CYS A 25 6.96 2.29 -13.55
C CYS A 25 6.11 3.12 -12.58
N MET A 26 6.58 3.34 -11.34
CA MET A 26 5.88 4.19 -10.37
C MET A 26 5.70 5.62 -10.88
N MET A 27 6.73 6.22 -11.48
CA MET A 27 6.65 7.58 -12.04
C MET A 27 5.62 7.65 -13.18
N PHE A 28 5.57 6.63 -14.04
CA PHE A 28 4.58 6.55 -15.11
C PHE A 28 3.14 6.50 -14.58
N PHE A 29 2.90 5.76 -13.50
CA PHE A 29 1.57 5.63 -12.87
C PHE A 29 1.23 6.73 -11.86
N ALA A 30 2.19 7.56 -11.44
CA ALA A 30 2.01 8.55 -10.38
C ALA A 30 0.86 9.53 -10.65
N GLY A 31 0.72 10.02 -11.89
CA GLY A 31 -0.34 10.96 -12.27
C GLY A 31 -1.76 10.37 -12.17
N PRO A 32 -2.05 9.23 -12.83
CA PRO A 32 -3.33 8.53 -12.68
C PRO A 32 -3.64 8.09 -11.25
N VAL A 33 -2.67 7.49 -10.55
CA VAL A 33 -2.85 7.02 -9.17
C VAL A 33 -3.10 8.19 -8.23
N GLY A 34 -2.35 9.28 -8.37
CA GLY A 34 -2.53 10.49 -7.55
C GLY A 34 -3.92 11.10 -7.71
N ARG A 35 -4.45 11.16 -8.94
CA ARG A 35 -5.82 11.64 -9.20
C ARG A 35 -6.88 10.73 -8.56
N PHE A 36 -6.71 9.42 -8.64
CA PHE A 36 -7.62 8.46 -8.00
C PHE A 36 -7.63 8.61 -6.47
N VAL A 37 -6.45 8.73 -5.86
CA VAL A 37 -6.32 8.91 -4.42
C VAL A 37 -6.92 10.24 -3.96
N ALA A 38 -6.70 11.33 -4.69
CA ALA A 38 -7.28 12.63 -4.40
C ALA A 38 -8.82 12.66 -4.52
N ALA A 39 -9.40 11.88 -5.44
CA ALA A 39 -10.84 11.76 -5.61
C ALA A 39 -11.53 10.94 -4.50
N HIS A 40 -10.77 10.15 -3.74
CA HIS A 40 -11.29 9.25 -2.70
C HIS A 40 -10.55 9.45 -1.36
N PRO A 41 -10.97 10.41 -0.52
CA PRO A 41 -10.29 10.75 0.73
C PRO A 41 -10.06 9.55 1.67
N THR A 42 -10.98 8.59 1.71
CA THR A 42 -10.83 7.36 2.51
C THR A 42 -9.71 6.46 2.01
N VAL A 43 -9.48 6.40 0.69
CA VAL A 43 -8.36 5.68 0.07
C VAL A 43 -7.03 6.38 0.37
N GLN A 44 -7.01 7.72 0.39
CA GLN A 44 -5.82 8.49 0.78
C GLN A 44 -5.39 8.18 2.21
N ILE A 45 -6.34 8.16 3.15
CA ILE A 45 -6.06 7.81 4.55
C ILE A 45 -5.54 6.38 4.65
N LEU A 46 -6.16 5.43 3.94
CA LEU A 46 -5.70 4.04 3.88
C LEU A 46 -4.23 3.92 3.41
N ALA A 47 -3.86 4.66 2.37
CA ALA A 47 -2.49 4.68 1.85
C ALA A 47 -1.48 5.23 2.87
N LEU A 48 -1.81 6.33 3.55
CA LEU A 48 -0.99 6.89 4.62
C LEU A 48 -0.85 5.91 5.80
N SER A 49 -1.93 5.22 6.16
CA SER A 49 -1.91 4.18 7.20
C SER A 49 -1.00 3.01 6.83
N PHE A 50 -1.01 2.57 5.56
CA PHE A 50 -0.08 1.53 5.10
C PHE A 50 1.37 1.99 5.12
N LEU A 51 1.65 3.25 4.77
CA LEU A 51 2.99 3.82 4.88
C LEU A 51 3.48 3.75 6.33
N ILE A 52 2.65 4.15 7.30
CA ILE A 52 2.97 4.07 8.73
C ILE A 52 3.15 2.61 9.17
N LEU A 53 2.24 1.71 8.80
CA LEU A 53 2.31 0.29 9.15
C LEU A 53 3.62 -0.34 8.67
N ILE A 54 4.00 -0.10 7.42
CA ILE A 54 5.26 -0.60 6.85
C ILE A 54 6.46 0.04 7.55
N GLY A 55 6.42 1.35 7.81
CA GLY A 55 7.48 2.03 8.56
C GLY A 55 7.72 1.43 9.95
N VAL A 56 6.65 1.22 10.72
CA VAL A 56 6.72 0.58 12.04
C VAL A 56 7.19 -0.87 11.93
N THR A 57 6.71 -1.61 10.92
CA THR A 57 7.14 -3.00 10.69
C THR A 57 8.64 -3.07 10.39
N LEU A 58 9.19 -2.12 9.63
CA LEU A 58 10.63 -2.06 9.34
C LEU A 58 11.46 -1.72 10.58
N ILE A 59 10.97 -0.82 11.44
CA ILE A 59 11.62 -0.51 12.71
C ILE A 59 11.60 -1.74 13.63
N ALA A 60 10.47 -2.43 13.73
CA ALA A 60 10.34 -3.65 14.53
C ALA A 60 11.26 -4.79 14.02
N ASP A 61 11.25 -5.05 12.70
CA ASP A 61 12.15 -6.02 12.07
C ASP A 61 13.64 -5.64 12.32
N GLY A 62 13.97 -4.34 12.31
CA GLY A 62 15.31 -3.84 12.60
C GLY A 62 15.74 -3.91 14.07
N LEU A 63 14.79 -4.10 15.00
CA LEU A 63 15.02 -4.30 16.43
C LEU A 63 14.94 -5.79 16.83
N ASP A 64 15.00 -6.71 15.86
CA ASP A 64 14.83 -8.16 16.03
C ASP A 64 13.47 -8.58 16.63
N LEU A 65 12.49 -7.67 16.67
CA LEU A 65 11.11 -7.98 17.04
C LEU A 65 10.41 -8.65 15.85
N HIS A 66 10.43 -9.97 15.85
CA HIS A 66 9.85 -10.79 14.78
C HIS A 66 8.33 -10.75 14.80
N ILE A 67 7.74 -9.74 14.17
CA ILE A 67 6.29 -9.72 13.90
C ILE A 67 6.02 -10.67 12.73
N PRO A 68 5.18 -11.71 12.91
CA PRO A 68 4.94 -12.65 11.83
C PRO A 68 4.25 -11.93 10.66
N LYS A 69 4.91 -11.97 9.49
CA LYS A 69 4.53 -11.18 8.29
C LYS A 69 3.10 -11.47 7.82
N GLY A 70 2.59 -12.67 8.11
CA GLY A 70 1.20 -13.06 7.86
C GLY A 70 0.19 -12.13 8.52
N TYR A 71 0.44 -11.65 9.74
CA TYR A 71 -0.46 -10.70 10.41
C TYR A 71 -0.51 -9.35 9.69
N ILE A 72 0.65 -8.84 9.24
CA ILE A 72 0.75 -7.58 8.50
C ILE A 72 0.04 -7.70 7.15
N TYR A 73 0.29 -8.80 6.42
CA TYR A 73 -0.36 -9.04 5.13
C TYR A 73 -1.87 -9.24 5.25
N PHE A 74 -2.32 -9.95 6.29
CA PHE A 74 -3.74 -10.11 6.60
C PHE A 74 -4.39 -8.77 6.93
N ALA A 75 -3.75 -7.93 7.76
CA ALA A 75 -4.27 -6.61 8.11
C ALA A 75 -4.41 -5.71 6.87
N MET A 76 -3.42 -5.71 5.97
CA MET A 76 -3.49 -4.97 4.71
C MET A 76 -4.63 -5.48 3.80
N ALA A 77 -4.72 -6.80 3.60
CA ALA A 77 -5.76 -7.40 2.76
C ALA A 77 -7.17 -7.15 3.33
N PHE A 78 -7.36 -7.32 4.64
CA PHE A 78 -8.61 -7.06 5.33
C PHE A 78 -9.03 -5.59 5.22
N SER A 79 -8.09 -4.67 5.45
CA SER A 79 -8.34 -3.22 5.35
C SER A 79 -8.75 -2.79 3.94
N LEU A 80 -8.07 -3.32 2.92
CA LEU A 80 -8.47 -3.12 1.51
C LEU A 80 -9.87 -3.68 1.23
N GLY A 81 -10.18 -4.88 1.73
CA GLY A 81 -11.51 -5.48 1.60
C GLY A 81 -12.62 -4.62 2.22
N VAL A 82 -12.40 -4.15 3.45
CA VAL A 82 -13.32 -3.23 4.13
C VAL A 82 -13.46 -1.91 3.36
N GLN A 83 -12.37 -1.37 2.83
CA GLN A 83 -12.40 -0.15 2.03
C GLN A 83 -13.19 -0.32 0.72
N MET A 84 -13.07 -1.47 0.05
CA MET A 84 -13.88 -1.79 -1.14
C MET A 84 -15.37 -1.85 -0.80
N LEU A 85 -15.74 -2.44 0.34
CA LEU A 85 -17.12 -2.47 0.82
C LEU A 85 -17.62 -1.06 1.17
N ASN A 86 -16.79 -0.23 1.81
CA ASN A 86 -17.11 1.15 2.17
C ASN A 86 -17.40 2.00 0.92
N LEU A 87 -16.56 1.88 -0.11
CA LEU A 87 -16.73 2.59 -1.36
C LEU A 87 -18.02 2.15 -2.08
N LYS A 88 -18.32 0.85 -2.09
CA LYS A 88 -19.55 0.30 -2.67
C LYS A 88 -20.80 0.75 -1.91
N ALA A 89 -20.74 0.78 -0.57
CA ALA A 89 -21.85 1.19 0.28
C ALA A 89 -22.15 2.70 0.15
N THR A 90 -21.11 3.53 0.01
CA THR A 90 -21.25 4.99 -0.15
C THR A 90 -21.94 5.35 -1.47
N LYS A 91 -21.66 4.61 -2.55
CA LYS A 91 -22.33 4.80 -3.85
C LYS A 91 -23.86 4.56 -3.79
N ASN A 92 -24.32 3.72 -2.86
CA ASN A 92 -25.74 3.42 -2.66
C ASN A 92 -26.45 4.37 -1.69
N ARG A 93 -25.75 5.36 -1.12
CA ARG A 93 -26.28 6.33 -0.15
C ARG A 93 -26.38 7.75 -0.72
N GLN A 94 -26.61 7.92 -2.03
CA GLN A 94 -27.13 9.21 -2.50
C GLN A 94 -28.49 9.43 -1.84
N PRO A 95 -28.65 10.43 -0.97
CA PRO A 95 -29.95 10.75 -0.42
C PRO A 95 -30.83 11.16 -1.61
N ALA A 96 -32.02 10.58 -1.69
CA ALA A 96 -33.07 11.17 -2.49
C ALA A 96 -33.21 12.62 -2.00
N ASN A 97 -32.79 13.59 -2.82
CA ASN A 97 -33.19 14.96 -2.63
C ASN A 97 -34.72 14.97 -2.66
N GLU A 98 -35.32 15.24 -1.51
CA GLU A 98 -36.71 15.69 -1.43
C GLU A 98 -36.87 16.98 -2.27
N PRO A 99 -38.06 17.15 -2.89
CA PRO A 99 -38.31 18.04 -4.03
C PRO A 99 -38.19 19.54 -3.75
#